data_AF-A0A2J4PWM7-F1
#
_entry.id   AF-A0A2J4PWM7-F1
#
_cell.length_a   1.000
_cell.length_b   1.000
_cell.length_c   1.000
_cell.angle_alpha   90.00
_cell.angle_beta   90.00
_cell.angle_gamma   90.00
#
_symmetry.space_group_name_H-M   'P 1'
#
loop_
_entity.id
_entity.type
_entity.pdbx_description
1 polymer ?
#
loop_
_entity_poly.entity_id
_entity_poly.type
_entity_poly.pdbx_seq_one_letter_code
_entity_poly.pdbx_strand_id
1 'polypeptide(L)'
;ITIHSAMWQLYLFTGVLGAGLGLVMQVLVLAVQNAMPAQMYGVATSGVTLFRSIGGSIGVALFGAVFTHVLQSNLQRLLPEGAQLPRALNPAAVQNLPAEIRLDYLDAFGSAIHAAFLMAACIMAAAFALSWLLKEAPLKTSAR
;
A
#
# COMPACT_ATOMS: atom_id res chain seq x y z
N ILE A 1 -8.38 12.06 7.84
CA ILE A 1 -8.07 11.53 9.19
C ILE A 1 -7.85 12.74 10.08
N THR A 2 -8.89 13.19 10.77
CA THR A 2 -8.84 14.36 11.67
C THR A 2 -8.84 13.89 13.12
N ILE A 3 -8.26 14.69 14.01
CA ILE A 3 -7.88 14.38 15.41
C ILE A 3 -9.07 14.00 16.33
N HIS A 4 -10.31 13.96 15.80
CA HIS A 4 -11.53 13.53 16.51
C HIS A 4 -12.17 12.24 15.98
N SER A 5 -11.57 11.53 15.01
CA SER A 5 -12.14 10.25 14.52
C SER A 5 -12.08 9.19 15.61
N ALA A 6 -13.23 8.64 15.98
CA ALA A 6 -13.33 7.60 17.00
C ALA A 6 -12.52 6.37 16.61
N MET A 7 -11.68 5.85 17.52
CA MET A 7 -10.73 4.75 17.26
C MET A 7 -11.39 3.51 16.62
N TRP A 8 -12.68 3.29 16.86
CA TRP A 8 -13.44 2.21 16.22
C TRP A 8 -13.49 2.32 14.69
N GLN A 9 -13.50 3.53 14.12
CA GLN A 9 -13.50 3.73 12.66
C GLN A 9 -12.19 3.27 12.04
N LEU A 10 -11.06 3.59 12.71
CA LEU A 10 -9.75 3.14 12.28
C LEU A 10 -9.66 1.61 12.31
N TYR A 11 -10.16 0.98 13.38
CA TYR A 11 -10.22 -0.48 13.47
C TYR A 11 -11.13 -1.10 12.41
N LEU A 12 -12.29 -0.50 12.14
CA LEU A 12 -13.21 -0.98 11.12
C LEU A 12 -12.59 -0.89 9.72
N PHE A 13 -12.01 0.25 9.35
CA PHE A 13 -11.37 0.42 8.04
C PHE A 13 -10.17 -0.50 7.85
N THR A 14 -9.31 -0.62 8.87
CA THR A 14 -8.14 -1.51 8.82
C THR A 14 -8.58 -2.97 8.78
N GLY A 15 -9.65 -3.32 9.50
CA GLY A 15 -10.25 -4.66 9.51
C GLY A 15 -10.83 -5.05 8.15
N VAL A 16 -11.62 -4.17 7.54
CA VAL A 16 -12.18 -4.39 6.18
C VAL A 16 -11.06 -4.52 5.14
N LEU A 17 -10.04 -3.66 5.23
CA LEU A 17 -8.88 -3.71 4.34
C LEU A 17 -8.11 -5.03 4.50
N GLY A 18 -7.88 -5.47 5.74
CA GLY A 18 -7.22 -6.75 6.04
C GLY A 18 -8.03 -7.95 5.55
N ALA A 19 -9.35 -7.94 5.75
CA ALA A 19 -10.24 -8.99 5.27
C ALA A 19 -10.22 -9.08 3.73
N GLY A 20 -10.30 -7.94 3.04
CA GLY A 20 -10.22 -7.88 1.58
C GLY A 20 -8.91 -8.45 1.05
N LEU A 21 -7.78 -8.02 1.62
CA LEU A 21 -6.45 -8.54 1.27
C LEU A 21 -6.35 -10.06 1.48
N GLY A 22 -6.86 -10.58 2.60
CA GLY A 22 -6.83 -12.01 2.90
C GLY A 22 -7.65 -12.85 1.93
N LEU A 23 -8.84 -12.38 1.56
CA LEU A 23 -9.71 -13.06 0.60
C LEU A 23 -9.10 -13.10 -0.81
N VAL A 24 -8.56 -11.97 -1.29
CA VAL A 24 -7.94 -11.88 -2.61
C VAL A 24 -6.73 -12.82 -2.74
N MET A 25 -5.93 -12.95 -1.67
CA MET A 25 -4.76 -13.83 -1.65
C MET A 25 -5.13 -15.29 -1.94
N GLN A 26 -6.19 -15.80 -1.31
CA GLN A 26 -6.60 -17.19 -1.48
C GLN A 26 -7.25 -17.43 -2.85
N VAL A 27 -8.09 -16.51 -3.31
CA VAL A 27 -8.76 -16.61 -4.61
C VAL A 27 -7.75 -16.66 -5.76
N LEU A 28 -6.71 -15.82 -5.72
CA LEU A 28 -5.68 -15.80 -6.76
C LEU A 28 -4.89 -17.12 -6.82
N VAL A 29 -4.50 -17.65 -5.66
CA VAL A 29 -3.75 -18.91 -5.59
C VAL A 29 -4.60 -20.06 -6.14
N LEU A 30 -5.87 -20.14 -5.74
CA LEU A 30 -6.81 -21.14 -6.24
C LEU A 30 -7.02 -21.03 -7.75
N ALA A 31 -7.15 -19.82 -8.29
CA ALA A 31 -7.33 -19.60 -9.72
C ALA A 31 -6.13 -20.12 -10.55
N VAL A 32 -4.90 -19.84 -10.11
CA VAL A 32 -3.68 -20.32 -10.79
C VAL A 32 -3.50 -21.83 -10.62
N GLN A 33 -3.78 -22.37 -9.43
CA GLN A 33 -3.73 -23.81 -9.21
C GLN A 33 -4.73 -24.55 -10.11
N ASN A 34 -5.96 -24.05 -10.24
CA ASN A 34 -7.02 -24.65 -11.07
C ASN A 34 -6.65 -24.70 -12.57
N ALA A 35 -5.91 -23.71 -13.06
CA ALA A 35 -5.39 -23.71 -14.43
C ALA A 35 -4.33 -24.80 -14.69
N MET A 36 -3.75 -25.39 -13.64
CA MET A 36 -2.64 -26.35 -13.72
C MET A 36 -3.06 -27.78 -13.37
N PRO A 37 -2.34 -28.81 -13.87
CA PRO A 37 -2.47 -30.19 -13.37
C PRO A 37 -2.09 -30.29 -11.89
N ALA A 38 -2.74 -31.20 -11.14
CA ALA A 38 -2.55 -31.36 -9.70
C ALA A 38 -1.10 -31.63 -9.27
N GLN A 39 -0.30 -32.25 -10.13
CA GLN A 39 1.12 -32.52 -9.89
C GLN A 39 1.97 -31.23 -9.84
N MET A 40 1.47 -30.11 -10.38
CA MET A 40 2.19 -28.83 -10.49
C MET A 40 1.70 -27.76 -9.49
N TYR A 41 0.86 -28.11 -8.51
CA TYR A 41 0.39 -27.13 -7.52
C TYR A 41 1.53 -26.46 -6.72
N GLY A 42 2.63 -27.18 -6.47
CA GLY A 42 3.82 -26.61 -5.84
C GLY A 42 4.46 -25.50 -6.69
N VAL A 43 4.57 -25.72 -8.01
CA VAL A 43 5.12 -24.74 -8.96
C VAL A 43 4.20 -23.54 -9.09
N ALA A 44 2.88 -23.77 -9.21
CA ALA A 44 1.86 -22.72 -9.27
C ALA A 44 1.92 -21.80 -8.04
N THR A 45 1.93 -22.38 -6.84
CA THR A 45 1.94 -21.62 -5.58
C THR A 45 3.24 -20.85 -5.38
N SER A 46 4.36 -21.45 -5.74
CA SER A 46 5.69 -20.82 -5.66
C SER A 46 5.79 -19.64 -6.64
N GLY A 47 5.26 -19.80 -7.86
CA GLY A 47 5.18 -18.73 -8.86
C GLY A 47 4.36 -17.54 -8.36
N VAL A 48 3.15 -17.78 -7.82
CA VAL A 48 2.32 -16.71 -7.24
C VAL A 48 3.05 -15.99 -6.10
N THR A 49 3.77 -16.73 -5.27
CA THR A 49 4.53 -16.14 -4.16
C THR A 49 5.72 -15.32 -4.64
N LEU A 50 6.41 -15.75 -5.69
CA LEU A 50 7.50 -15.00 -6.31
C LEU A 50 7.00 -13.68 -6.90
N PHE A 51 5.92 -13.72 -7.70
CA PHE A 51 5.32 -12.52 -8.27
C PHE A 51 4.83 -11.55 -7.17
N ARG A 52 4.28 -12.07 -6.07
CA ARG A 52 3.91 -11.28 -4.91
C ARG A 52 5.11 -10.60 -4.26
N SER A 53 6.22 -11.32 -4.10
CA SER A 53 7.45 -10.78 -3.53
C SER A 53 8.03 -9.65 -4.39
N ILE A 54 8.08 -9.87 -5.71
CA ILE A 54 8.51 -8.85 -6.69
C ILE A 54 7.56 -7.64 -6.67
N GLY A 55 6.25 -7.86 -6.67
CA GLY A 55 5.28 -6.78 -6.59
C GLY A 55 5.37 -6.01 -5.28
N GLY A 56 5.61 -6.70 -4.16
CA GLY A 56 5.80 -6.09 -2.85
C GLY A 56 7.04 -5.20 -2.79
N SER A 57 8.17 -5.64 -3.35
CA SER A 57 9.40 -4.84 -3.37
C SER A 57 9.26 -3.61 -4.27
N ILE A 58 8.69 -3.75 -5.47
CA ILE A 58 8.40 -2.63 -6.37
C ILE A 58 7.41 -1.66 -5.72
N GLY A 59 6.36 -2.17 -5.07
CA GLY A 59 5.36 -1.38 -4.39
C GLY A 59 5.96 -0.54 -3.26
N VAL A 60 6.82 -1.13 -2.41
CA VAL A 60 7.51 -0.41 -1.33
C VAL A 60 8.45 0.66 -1.89
N ALA A 61 9.18 0.36 -2.97
CA ALA A 61 10.08 1.32 -3.61
C ALA A 61 9.32 2.53 -4.19
N LEU A 62 8.23 2.29 -4.92
CA LEU A 62 7.36 3.34 -5.44
C LEU A 62 6.72 4.15 -4.31
N PHE A 63 6.22 3.48 -3.27
CA PHE A 63 5.65 4.12 -2.09
C PHE A 63 6.65 5.06 -1.43
N GLY A 64 7.89 4.59 -1.19
CA GLY A 64 8.95 5.40 -0.61
C GLY A 64 9.37 6.57 -1.50
N ALA A 65 9.43 6.38 -2.83
CA ALA A 65 9.77 7.42 -3.79
C ALA A 65 8.72 8.54 -3.81
N VAL A 66 7.43 8.19 -3.91
CA VAL A 66 6.33 9.17 -3.90
C VAL A 66 6.23 9.86 -2.54
N PHE A 67 6.31 9.10 -1.45
CA PHE A 67 6.29 9.65 -0.11
C PHE A 67 7.41 10.69 0.08
N THR A 68 8.65 10.34 -0.27
CA THR A 68 9.80 11.25 -0.15
C THR A 68 9.65 12.47 -1.05
N HIS A 69 9.22 12.27 -2.30
CA HIS A 69 9.05 13.36 -3.26
C HIS A 69 7.99 14.36 -2.80
N VAL A 70 6.83 13.87 -2.37
CA VAL A 70 5.72 14.71 -1.89
C VAL A 70 6.08 15.38 -0.57
N LEU A 71 6.74 14.67 0.34
CA LEU A 71 7.21 15.25 1.60
C LEU A 71 8.20 16.39 1.33
N GLN A 72 9.22 16.16 0.50
CA GLN A 72 10.22 17.17 0.15
C GLN A 72 9.59 18.39 -0.54
N SER A 73 8.66 18.16 -1.48
CA SER A 73 7.96 19.25 -2.18
C SER A 73 7.09 20.09 -1.24
N ASN A 74 6.36 19.45 -0.32
CA ASN A 74 5.56 20.20 0.66
C ASN A 74 6.45 20.96 1.65
N LEU A 75 7.52 20.36 2.15
CA LEU A 75 8.45 21.03 3.06
C LEU A 75 9.12 22.24 2.41
N GLN A 76 9.50 22.18 1.13
CA GLN A 76 10.02 23.33 0.39
C GLN A 76 9.01 24.47 0.22
N ARG A 77 7.71 24.13 0.18
CA ARG A 77 6.63 25.11 0.01
C ARG A 77 6.21 25.78 1.32
N LEU A 78 6.29 25.02 2.43
CA LEU A 78 5.79 25.43 3.73
C LEU A 78 6.88 26.02 4.64
N LEU A 79 8.15 25.61 4.50
CA LEU A 79 9.24 26.12 5.35
C LEU A 79 10.01 27.27 4.70
N PRO A 80 10.39 28.31 5.48
CA PRO A 80 11.29 29.37 5.02
C PRO A 80 12.69 28.82 4.68
N GLU A 81 13.37 29.43 3.69
CA GLU A 81 14.70 29.01 3.25
C GLU A 81 15.70 28.99 4.42
N GLY A 82 16.25 27.81 4.72
CA GLY A 82 17.26 27.61 5.77
C GLY A 82 16.79 26.88 7.04
N ALA A 83 15.52 26.48 7.12
CA ALA A 83 15.03 25.70 8.26
C ALA A 83 15.70 24.31 8.34
N GLN A 84 16.31 24.00 9.50
CA GLN A 84 16.95 22.71 9.75
C GLN A 84 15.90 21.64 10.04
N LEU A 85 15.63 20.82 9.02
CA LEU A 85 14.76 19.66 9.15
C LEU A 85 15.49 18.50 9.84
N PRO A 86 14.82 17.76 10.74
CA PRO A 86 15.38 16.53 11.28
C PRO A 86 15.59 15.52 10.14
N ARG A 87 16.83 15.05 9.97
CA ARG A 87 17.19 14.02 8.97
C ARG A 87 16.52 12.67 9.23
N ALA A 88 16.06 12.45 10.46
CA ALA A 88 15.39 11.23 10.88
C ALA A 88 13.92 11.50 11.20
N LEU A 89 13.05 10.67 10.64
CA LEU A 89 11.63 10.56 10.99
C LEU A 89 11.51 9.93 12.39
N ASN A 90 11.75 10.74 13.42
CA ASN A 90 11.64 10.28 14.81
C ASN A 90 10.63 11.16 15.55
N PRO A 91 9.57 10.58 16.18
CA PRO A 91 8.60 11.34 16.97
C PRO A 91 9.24 12.25 18.02
N ALA A 92 10.33 11.79 18.64
CA ALA A 92 11.09 12.58 19.62
C ALA A 92 11.83 13.77 18.98
N ALA A 93 12.33 13.62 17.75
CA ALA A 93 12.98 14.71 17.03
C ALA A 93 11.96 15.78 16.62
N VAL A 94 10.74 15.37 16.23
CA VAL A 94 9.64 16.27 15.85
C VAL A 94 9.10 17.09 17.04
N GLN A 95 9.12 16.52 18.25
CA GLN A 95 8.70 17.23 19.47
C GLN A 95 9.63 18.39 19.85
N ASN A 96 10.91 18.30 19.45
CA ASN A 96 11.91 19.34 19.72
C ASN A 96 11.89 20.50 18.71
N LEU A 97 11.03 20.45 17.67
CA LEU A 97 10.87 21.58 16.75
C LEU A 97 10.03 22.70 17.37
N PRO A 98 10.28 23.98 16.99
CA PRO A 98 9.39 25.10 17.28
C PRO A 98 7.94 24.77 16.90
N ALA A 99 6.99 25.18 17.73
CA ALA A 99 5.58 24.79 17.58
C ALA A 99 4.98 25.13 16.22
N GLU A 100 5.46 26.20 15.58
CA GLU A 100 5.06 26.64 14.24
C GLU A 100 5.52 25.64 13.16
N ILE A 101 6.81 25.30 13.12
CA ILE A 101 7.38 24.35 12.13
C ILE A 101 6.82 22.93 12.32
N ARG A 102 6.45 22.57 13.55
CA ARG A 102 5.89 21.25 13.86
C ARG A 102 4.52 21.03 13.20
N LEU A 103 3.68 22.05 13.13
CA LEU A 103 2.36 21.95 12.48
C LEU A 103 2.53 21.80 10.96
N ASP A 104 3.38 22.61 10.35
CA ASP A 104 3.68 22.54 8.91
C ASP A 104 4.34 21.22 8.52
N TYR A 105 5.22 20.68 9.37
CA TYR A 105 5.83 19.37 9.17
C TYR A 105 4.79 18.24 9.24
N LEU A 106 3.88 18.28 10.23
CA LEU A 106 2.82 17.29 10.36
C LEU A 106 1.83 17.33 9.19
N ASP A 107 1.53 18.52 8.68
CA ASP A 107 0.66 18.69 7.51
C ASP A 107 1.34 18.18 6.23
N ALA A 108 2.61 18.53 6.01
CA ALA A 108 3.41 17.99 4.90
C ALA A 108 3.53 16.46 4.96
N PHE A 109 3.74 15.90 6.16
CA PHE A 109 3.79 14.46 6.38
C PHE A 109 2.45 13.78 6.12
N GLY A 110 1.35 14.38 6.60
CA GLY A 110 -0.01 13.92 6.34
C GLY A 110 -0.35 13.92 4.85
N SER A 111 0.03 14.98 4.13
CA SER A 111 -0.13 15.08 2.67
C SER A 111 0.68 14.02 1.93
N ALA A 112 1.92 13.74 2.36
CA ALA A 112 2.75 12.71 1.76
C ALA A 112 2.17 11.30 1.94
N ILE A 113 1.67 10.98 3.14
CA ILE A 113 0.93 9.73 3.39
C ILE A 113 -0.30 9.67 2.48
N HIS A 114 -1.09 10.73 2.43
CA HIS A 114 -2.31 10.76 1.62
C HIS A 114 -2.02 10.50 0.14
N ALA A 115 -0.99 11.14 -0.42
CA ALA A 115 -0.57 10.92 -1.80
C ALA A 115 -0.12 9.47 -2.06
N ALA A 116 0.61 8.88 -1.11
CA ALA A 116 1.05 7.49 -1.23
C ALA A 116 -0.13 6.49 -1.17
N PHE A 117 -1.13 6.74 -0.32
CA PHE A 117 -2.38 5.97 -0.29
C PHE A 117 -3.21 6.15 -1.57
N LEU A 118 -3.26 7.37 -2.13
CA LEU A 118 -3.95 7.62 -3.40
C LEU A 118 -3.31 6.85 -4.55
N MET A 119 -1.98 6.85 -4.63
CA MET A 119 -1.24 6.02 -5.59
C MET A 119 -1.57 4.54 -5.42
N ALA A 120 -1.55 4.02 -4.19
CA ALA A 120 -1.91 2.63 -3.91
C ALA A 120 -3.35 2.31 -4.35
N ALA A 121 -4.29 3.22 -4.11
CA ALA A 121 -5.67 3.09 -4.55
C ALA A 121 -5.78 3.07 -6.09
N CYS A 122 -5.05 3.95 -6.80
CA CYS A 122 -4.99 3.94 -8.26
C CYS A 122 -4.41 2.62 -8.82
N ILE A 123 -3.34 2.12 -8.21
CA ILE A 123 -2.73 0.83 -8.59
C ILE A 123 -3.72 -0.32 -8.35
N MET A 124 -4.42 -0.33 -7.21
CA MET A 124 -5.45 -1.33 -6.92
C MET A 124 -6.62 -1.24 -7.92
N ALA A 125 -7.08 -0.05 -8.27
CA ALA A 125 -8.14 0.15 -9.26
C ALA A 125 -7.70 -0.35 -10.64
N ALA A 126 -6.46 -0.08 -11.05
CA ALA A 126 -5.89 -0.58 -12.30
C ALA A 126 -5.76 -2.12 -12.28
N ALA A 127 -5.31 -2.72 -11.17
CA ALA A 127 -5.22 -4.16 -11.00
C ALA A 127 -6.62 -4.83 -11.06
N PHE A 128 -7.62 -4.20 -10.44
CA PHE A 128 -9.01 -4.64 -10.51
C PHE A 128 -9.55 -4.57 -11.95
N ALA A 129 -9.30 -3.48 -12.68
CA ALA A 129 -9.67 -3.36 -14.07
C ALA A 129 -8.97 -4.42 -14.96
N LEU A 130 -7.67 -4.66 -14.75
CA LEU A 130 -6.93 -5.73 -15.43
C LEU A 130 -7.48 -7.11 -15.11
N SER A 131 -8.05 -7.32 -13.91
CA SER A 131 -8.68 -8.60 -13.55
C SER A 131 -9.84 -8.96 -14.47
N TRP A 132 -10.53 -7.98 -15.08
CA TRP A 132 -11.57 -8.24 -16.07
C TRP A 132 -11.01 -8.83 -17.37
N LEU A 133 -9.74 -8.56 -17.68
CA LEU A 133 -9.06 -9.12 -18.85
C LEU A 133 -8.56 -10.56 -18.63
N LEU A 134 -8.54 -11.05 -17.39
CA LEU A 134 -8.18 -12.45 -17.15
C LEU A 134 -9.26 -13.36 -17.74
N LYS A 135 -8.86 -14.11 -18.77
CA LYS A 135 -9.70 -15.12 -19.40
C LYS A 135 -9.98 -16.23 -18.38
N GLU A 136 -11.25 -16.41 -18.05
CA GLU A 136 -11.71 -17.44 -17.12
C GLU A 136 -11.25 -18.83 -17.60
N ALA A 137 -10.42 -19.50 -16.80
CA ALA A 137 -10.14 -20.91 -16.99
C ALA A 137 -11.25 -21.71 -16.28
N PRO A 138 -12.05 -22.52 -17.00
CA PRO A 138 -13.15 -23.26 -16.39
C PRO A 138 -12.60 -24.20 -15.31
N LEU A 139 -13.29 -24.22 -14.16
CA LEU A 139 -12.98 -25.15 -13.06
C LEU A 139 -12.94 -26.58 -13.58
N LYS A 140 -11.80 -27.26 -13.40
CA LYS A 140 -11.70 -28.70 -13.66
C LYS A 140 -12.52 -29.43 -12.58
N THR A 141 -13.81 -29.61 -12.84
CA THR A 141 -14.62 -30.61 -12.15
C THR A 141 -14.12 -31.99 -12.58
N SER A 142 -13.09 -32.52 -11.92
CA SER A 142 -12.84 -33.96 -11.93
C SER A 142 -13.79 -34.59 -10.91
N ALA A 143 -15.07 -34.67 -11.29
CA ALA A 143 -15.98 -35.64 -10.71
C ALA A 143 -15.69 -37.00 -11.36
N ARG A 144 -14.66 -37.68 -10.85
CA ARG A 144 -14.53 -39.15 -10.76
C ARG A 144 -13.16 -39.54 -10.24
#